data_AF-A0A8K0N1F5-F1
#
_entry.id   AF-A0A8K0N1F5-F1
#
_cell.length_a   1.000
_cell.length_b   1.000
_cell.length_c   1.000
_cell.angle_alpha   90.00
_cell.angle_beta   90.00
_cell.angle_gamma   90.00
#
_symmetry.space_group_name_H-M   'P 1'
#
loop_
_entity.id
_entity.type
_entity.pdbx_description
1 polymer ?
#
loop_
_entity_poly.entity_id
_entity_poly.type
_entity_poly.pdbx_seq_one_letter_code
_entity_poly.pdbx_strand_id
1 'polypeptide(L)'
;MIPTAFLADILKPIATGMASYRGRLCVPQSLYSWLFFFDVGGEIYDPENDSWVEMPAGMGDGWPARQAGTKLSVIVNGELYALDPSSSLDGGDIKRYDHQEDVWKVVIQRVPIRDFTDSESPYLLAGFLGKLHVVTKDDENCVAILQADLQKQKQSSPSTSSAPPADYRPENPVSVVDEETNIWKIIASKDFGTAELVSCQVLAV
;
A
#
# COMPACT_ATOMS: atom_id res chain seq x y z
N MET A 1 -33.40 -6.78 21.68
CA MET A 1 -32.85 -5.42 21.73
C MET A 1 -31.47 -5.55 22.35
N ILE A 2 -30.41 -5.43 21.55
CA ILE A 2 -29.03 -5.54 22.05
C ILE A 2 -28.69 -4.19 22.70
N PRO A 3 -28.22 -4.14 23.96
CA PRO A 3 -27.92 -2.87 24.62
C PRO A 3 -26.81 -2.11 23.92
N THR A 4 -27.05 -0.85 23.57
CA THR A 4 -26.12 0.05 22.86
C THR A 4 -24.76 0.20 23.57
N ALA A 5 -24.74 0.06 24.90
CA ALA A 5 -23.51 0.08 25.69
C ALA A 5 -22.57 -1.10 25.41
N PHE A 6 -23.10 -2.26 24.99
CA PHE A 6 -22.29 -3.43 24.64
C PHE A 6 -21.61 -3.27 23.26
N LEU A 7 -22.19 -2.47 22.35
CA LEU A 7 -21.59 -2.17 21.05
C LEU A 7 -20.47 -1.12 21.15
N ALA A 8 -20.56 -0.19 22.10
CA ALA A 8 -19.56 0.86 22.28
C ALA A 8 -18.19 0.33 22.74
N ASP A 9 -18.14 -0.77 23.49
CA ASP A 9 -16.89 -1.44 23.85
C ASP A 9 -16.36 -2.39 22.76
N ILE A 10 -17.21 -2.77 21.78
CA ILE A 10 -16.84 -3.61 20.64
C ILE A 10 -16.27 -2.77 19.49
N LEU A 11 -16.61 -1.49 19.39
CA LEU A 11 -16.27 -0.60 18.27
C LEU A 11 -15.24 0.47 18.65
N LYS A 12 -14.15 0.10 19.33
CA LYS A 12 -13.05 1.05 19.56
C LYS A 12 -12.17 1.13 18.32
N PRO A 13 -11.91 2.33 17.77
CA PRO A 13 -10.97 2.48 16.67
C PRO A 13 -9.58 2.05 17.15
N ILE A 14 -8.91 1.27 16.31
CA ILE A 14 -7.54 0.80 16.53
C ILE A 14 -6.66 1.53 15.53
N ALA A 15 -5.53 2.06 15.97
CA ALA A 15 -4.51 2.58 15.05
C ALA A 15 -3.96 1.41 14.22
N THR A 16 -4.01 1.54 12.90
CA THR A 16 -3.68 0.44 11.98
C THR A 16 -2.42 0.71 11.15
N GLY A 17 -1.82 1.90 11.31
CA GLY A 17 -0.56 2.31 10.72
C GLY A 17 -0.14 3.69 11.23
N MET A 18 0.94 4.23 10.69
CA MET A 18 1.36 5.62 10.94
C MET A 18 2.28 6.13 9.83
N ALA A 19 2.25 7.43 9.55
CA ALA A 19 3.21 8.10 8.68
C ALA A 19 3.53 9.51 9.15
N SER A 20 4.78 9.93 9.04
CA SER A 20 5.20 11.32 9.26
C SER A 20 5.09 12.09 7.94
N TYR A 21 3.96 12.72 7.65
CA TYR A 21 3.72 13.43 6.39
C TYR A 21 3.62 14.95 6.62
N ARG A 22 4.39 15.74 5.86
CA ARG A 22 4.40 17.21 5.91
C ARG A 22 4.58 17.79 7.33
N GLY A 23 5.48 17.18 8.11
CA GLY A 23 5.77 17.61 9.48
C GLY A 23 4.72 17.21 10.53
N ARG A 24 3.71 16.45 10.14
CA ARG A 24 2.65 15.96 11.03
C ARG A 24 2.65 14.44 11.11
N LEU A 25 2.12 13.88 12.20
CA LEU A 25 2.00 12.45 12.37
C LEU A 25 0.57 12.00 12.04
N CYS A 26 0.41 11.33 10.90
CA CYS A 26 -0.86 10.74 10.46
C CYS A 26 -1.01 9.34 11.06
N VAL A 27 -2.11 9.10 11.76
CA VAL A 27 -2.45 7.83 12.41
C VAL A 27 -3.79 7.35 11.85
N PRO A 28 -3.79 6.57 10.76
CA PRO A 28 -5.02 5.98 10.25
C PRO A 28 -5.56 4.95 11.25
N GLN A 29 -6.88 4.90 11.34
CA GLN A 29 -7.61 4.06 12.28
C GLN A 29 -8.54 3.11 11.52
N SER A 30 -8.93 2.02 12.17
CA SER A 30 -9.96 1.12 11.66
C SER A 30 -10.78 0.58 12.83
N LEU A 31 -12.07 0.37 12.61
CA LEU A 31 -12.92 -0.33 13.57
C LEU A 31 -12.79 -1.82 13.36
N TYR A 32 -12.55 -2.52 14.46
CA TYR A 32 -12.61 -3.97 14.51
C TYR A 32 -13.96 -4.39 15.09
N SER A 33 -14.83 -4.98 14.27
CA SER A 33 -16.00 -5.72 14.76
C SER A 33 -15.88 -7.15 14.27
N TRP A 34 -16.25 -8.13 15.09
CA TRP A 34 -16.04 -9.56 14.82
C TRP A 34 -16.87 -10.08 13.62
N LEU A 35 -16.52 -9.71 12.40
CA LEU A 35 -16.94 -10.19 11.05
C LEU A 35 -16.67 -9.10 10.00
N PHE A 36 -16.37 -7.86 10.39
CA PHE A 36 -16.22 -6.72 9.47
C PHE A 36 -15.11 -5.76 9.92
N PHE A 37 -14.33 -5.29 8.94
CA PHE A 37 -13.43 -4.15 9.08
C PHE A 37 -14.06 -2.93 8.43
N PHE A 38 -14.19 -1.85 9.20
CA PHE A 38 -14.61 -0.55 8.67
C PHE A 38 -13.44 0.42 8.78
N ASP A 39 -13.14 1.09 7.67
CA ASP A 39 -12.30 2.27 7.75
C ASP A 39 -13.10 3.38 8.45
N VAL A 40 -12.43 4.09 9.35
CA VAL A 40 -13.00 5.22 10.09
C VAL A 40 -12.10 6.45 9.99
N GLY A 41 -11.24 6.48 8.97
CA GLY A 41 -10.35 7.58 8.70
C GLY A 41 -9.12 7.52 9.59
N GLY A 42 -8.89 8.58 10.37
CA GLY A 42 -7.76 8.67 11.27
C GLY A 42 -7.61 10.03 11.90
N GLU A 43 -6.54 10.19 12.67
CA GLU A 43 -6.20 11.44 13.31
C GLU A 43 -4.81 11.89 12.87
N ILE A 44 -4.57 13.19 12.89
CA ILE A 44 -3.28 13.80 12.59
C ILE A 44 -2.83 14.58 13.81
N TYR A 45 -1.69 14.22 14.37
CA TYR A 45 -1.02 15.00 15.40
C TYR A 45 -0.21 16.13 14.76
N ASP A 46 -0.52 17.35 15.16
CA ASP A 46 0.18 18.58 14.81
C ASP A 46 1.14 18.97 15.94
N PRO A 47 2.46 18.72 15.80
CA PRO A 47 3.43 19.00 16.85
C PRO A 47 3.65 20.49 17.09
N GLU A 48 3.29 21.37 16.14
CA GLU A 48 3.43 22.82 16.33
C GLU A 48 2.38 23.36 17.31
N ASN A 49 1.20 22.75 17.31
CA ASN A 49 0.06 23.14 18.14
C ASN A 49 -0.21 22.18 19.30
N ASP A 50 0.58 21.11 19.42
CA ASP A 50 0.41 20.00 20.38
C ASP A 50 -1.05 19.50 20.44
N SER A 51 -1.62 19.22 19.27
CA SER A 51 -3.03 18.88 19.15
C SER A 51 -3.28 17.79 18.12
N TRP A 52 -4.39 17.09 18.28
CA TRP A 52 -4.91 16.14 17.32
C TRP A 52 -6.03 16.79 16.52
N VAL A 53 -5.99 16.60 15.20
CA VAL A 53 -7.06 17.00 14.29
C VAL A 53 -7.54 15.80 13.49
N GLU A 54 -8.80 15.84 13.07
CA GLU A 54 -9.37 14.82 12.20
C GLU A 54 -8.61 14.78 10.86
N MET A 55 -8.32 13.58 10.38
CA MET A 55 -7.69 13.38 9.08
C MET A 55 -8.66 13.77 7.94
N PRO A 56 -8.19 14.38 6.85
CA PRO A 56 -9.02 14.62 5.67
C PRO A 56 -9.70 13.33 5.19
N ALA A 57 -10.96 13.43 4.79
CA ALA A 57 -11.78 12.27 4.46
C ALA A 57 -11.15 11.40 3.38
N GLY A 58 -10.63 12.00 2.31
CA GLY A 58 -10.01 11.24 1.23
C GLY A 58 -8.68 10.60 1.61
N MET A 59 -7.90 11.23 2.50
CA MET A 59 -6.71 10.61 3.10
C MET A 59 -7.09 9.42 3.97
N GLY A 60 -8.03 9.60 4.91
CA GLY A 60 -8.42 8.62 5.90
C GLY A 60 -9.15 7.42 5.29
N ASP A 61 -10.29 7.67 4.66
CA ASP A 61 -11.16 6.63 4.09
C ASP A 61 -10.52 5.93 2.90
N GLY A 62 -9.63 6.62 2.19
CA GLY A 62 -8.90 6.10 1.04
C GLY A 62 -7.59 5.41 1.39
N TRP A 63 -7.19 5.39 2.67
CA TRP A 63 -5.89 4.85 3.07
C TRP A 63 -5.80 3.36 2.73
N PRO A 64 -4.79 2.92 1.95
CA PRO A 64 -4.71 1.53 1.51
C PRO A 64 -4.61 0.50 2.63
N ALA A 65 -5.16 -0.69 2.36
CA ALA A 65 -5.36 -1.80 3.27
C ALA A 65 -6.45 -1.57 4.35
N ARG A 66 -7.41 -2.50 4.41
CA ARG A 66 -8.58 -2.41 5.32
C ARG A 66 -8.42 -3.22 6.59
N GLN A 67 -7.35 -3.99 6.70
CA GLN A 67 -7.10 -4.86 7.84
C GLN A 67 -6.22 -4.15 8.88
N ALA A 68 -6.48 -4.43 10.15
CA ALA A 68 -5.68 -3.87 11.23
C ALA A 68 -4.22 -4.32 11.13
N GLY A 69 -3.30 -3.37 11.25
CA GLY A 69 -1.86 -3.61 11.20
C GLY A 69 -1.25 -3.71 9.80
N THR A 70 -2.04 -3.50 8.73
CA THR A 70 -1.57 -3.64 7.34
C THR A 70 -1.58 -2.34 6.54
N LYS A 71 -1.91 -1.18 7.15
CA LYS A 71 -1.84 0.15 6.52
C LYS A 71 -0.40 0.63 6.35
N LEU A 72 0.40 -0.14 5.60
CA LEU A 72 1.82 0.12 5.35
C LEU A 72 1.97 1.30 4.40
N SER A 73 2.58 2.36 4.92
CA SER A 73 2.84 3.58 4.18
C SER A 73 4.26 4.08 4.43
N VAL A 74 4.77 4.87 3.49
CA VAL A 74 6.11 5.43 3.58
C VAL A 74 6.20 6.78 2.89
N ILE A 75 7.12 7.61 3.37
CA ILE A 75 7.46 8.87 2.73
C ILE A 75 8.70 8.69 1.87
N VAL A 76 8.58 9.05 0.60
CA VAL A 76 9.70 9.09 -0.33
C VAL A 76 9.71 10.47 -0.99
N ASN A 77 10.82 11.20 -0.82
CA ASN A 77 11.00 12.55 -1.37
C ASN A 77 9.86 13.52 -1.02
N GLY A 78 9.31 13.41 0.18
CA GLY A 78 8.22 14.28 0.67
C GLY A 78 6.82 13.88 0.22
N GLU A 79 6.67 12.84 -0.60
CA GLU A 79 5.39 12.29 -1.03
C GLU A 79 5.02 11.05 -0.21
N LEU A 80 3.72 10.90 0.07
CA LEU A 80 3.17 9.78 0.85
C LEU A 80 2.72 8.67 -0.09
N TYR A 81 3.29 7.48 0.10
CA TYR A 81 2.97 6.27 -0.63
C TYR A 81 2.42 5.21 0.30
N ALA A 82 1.56 4.34 -0.20
CA ALA A 82 1.05 3.19 0.53
C ALA A 82 0.82 2.00 -0.42
N LEU A 83 0.93 0.80 0.12
CA LEU A 83 0.71 -0.45 -0.60
C LEU A 83 -0.73 -0.90 -0.38
N ASP A 84 -1.47 -1.08 -1.47
CA ASP A 84 -2.80 -1.67 -1.50
C ASP A 84 -2.71 -3.13 -1.94
N PRO A 85 -2.79 -4.11 -1.03
CA PRO A 85 -2.78 -5.52 -1.40
C PRO A 85 -4.10 -6.00 -2.01
N SER A 86 -5.18 -5.22 -1.88
CA SER A 86 -6.55 -5.69 -2.17
C SER A 86 -7.05 -5.39 -3.57
N SER A 87 -6.24 -4.71 -4.39
CA SER A 87 -6.69 -4.13 -5.66
C SER A 87 -6.47 -5.00 -6.89
N SER A 88 -5.73 -6.11 -6.80
CA SER A 88 -5.48 -6.97 -7.97
C SER A 88 -5.40 -8.46 -7.62
N LEU A 89 -5.82 -9.31 -8.56
CA LEU A 89 -5.76 -10.77 -8.45
C LEU A 89 -4.32 -11.32 -8.56
N ASP A 90 -3.35 -10.48 -8.93
CA ASP A 90 -1.99 -10.85 -9.33
C ASP A 90 -0.93 -10.04 -8.55
N GLY A 91 -1.29 -9.52 -7.37
CA GLY A 91 -0.42 -8.72 -6.50
C GLY A 91 -1.09 -7.46 -5.94
N GLY A 92 -0.29 -6.49 -5.49
CA GLY A 92 -0.79 -5.22 -4.95
C GLY A 92 -0.55 -4.02 -5.86
N ASP A 93 -1.08 -2.86 -5.49
CA ASP A 93 -0.75 -1.58 -6.10
C ASP A 93 -0.03 -0.66 -5.12
N ILE A 94 0.91 0.16 -5.60
CA ILE A 94 1.35 1.34 -4.84
C ILE A 94 0.46 2.51 -5.22
N LYS A 95 -0.12 3.16 -4.20
CA LYS A 95 -0.84 4.42 -4.33
C LYS A 95 -0.04 5.56 -3.73
N ARG A 96 -0.14 6.74 -4.33
CA ARG A 96 0.39 8.00 -3.81
C ARG A 96 -0.77 8.90 -3.43
N TYR A 97 -0.69 9.52 -2.25
CA TYR A 97 -1.69 10.49 -1.83
C TYR A 97 -1.45 11.86 -2.49
N ASP A 98 -2.48 12.37 -3.16
CA ASP A 98 -2.54 13.72 -3.70
C ASP A 98 -3.27 14.63 -2.70
N HIS A 99 -2.49 15.44 -2.00
CA HIS A 99 -3.04 16.35 -0.99
C HIS A 99 -3.91 17.47 -1.55
N GLN A 100 -3.72 17.87 -2.82
CA GLN A 100 -4.51 18.98 -3.38
C GLN A 100 -5.93 18.54 -3.71
N GLU A 101 -6.07 17.31 -4.18
CA GLU A 101 -7.38 16.73 -4.51
C GLU A 101 -7.97 15.92 -3.36
N ASP A 102 -7.20 15.68 -2.29
CA ASP A 102 -7.52 14.76 -1.20
C ASP A 102 -7.88 13.36 -1.73
N VAL A 103 -7.03 12.77 -2.58
CA VAL A 103 -7.29 11.43 -3.15
C VAL A 103 -6.02 10.57 -3.21
N TRP A 104 -6.20 9.25 -3.11
CA TRP A 104 -5.13 8.28 -3.39
C TRP A 104 -5.14 7.89 -4.86
N LYS A 105 -4.02 8.10 -5.56
CA LYS A 105 -3.84 7.76 -6.98
C LYS A 105 -2.94 6.55 -7.13
N VAL A 106 -3.35 5.57 -7.92
CA VAL A 106 -2.49 4.41 -8.27
C VAL A 106 -1.30 4.92 -9.08
N VAL A 107 -0.10 4.58 -8.61
CA VAL A 107 1.17 4.97 -9.25
C VAL A 107 2.04 3.78 -9.58
N ILE A 108 1.86 2.59 -9.01
CA ILE A 108 2.49 1.37 -9.51
C ILE A 108 1.44 0.27 -9.43
N GLN A 109 1.28 -0.49 -10.49
CA GLN A 109 0.40 -1.67 -10.51
C GLN A 109 1.22 -2.95 -10.41
N ARG A 110 0.57 -4.05 -10.00
CA ARG A 110 1.15 -5.41 -10.02
C ARG A 110 2.47 -5.50 -9.25
N VAL A 111 2.49 -4.93 -8.05
CA VAL A 111 3.57 -5.13 -7.08
C VAL A 111 3.67 -6.64 -6.81
N PRO A 112 4.85 -7.26 -7.00
CA PRO A 112 5.05 -8.70 -6.86
C PRO A 112 5.10 -9.08 -5.37
N ILE A 113 3.99 -8.86 -4.68
CA ILE A 113 3.70 -9.43 -3.38
C ILE A 113 2.85 -10.67 -3.60
N ARG A 114 3.24 -11.78 -2.99
CA ARG A 114 2.52 -13.04 -3.12
C ARG A 114 1.24 -12.95 -2.29
N ASP A 115 0.10 -13.11 -2.94
CA ASP A 115 -1.21 -13.23 -2.30
C ASP A 115 -1.36 -14.65 -1.76
N PHE A 116 -0.74 -14.91 -0.60
CA PHE A 116 -1.06 -16.14 0.12
C PHE A 116 -2.39 -15.92 0.80
N THR A 117 -3.40 -16.62 0.31
CA THR A 117 -4.75 -16.71 0.89
C THR A 117 -4.75 -17.19 2.35
N ASP A 118 -3.60 -17.66 2.83
CA ASP A 118 -3.30 -17.96 4.22
C ASP A 118 -2.24 -16.98 4.72
N SER A 119 -2.61 -16.07 5.62
CA SER A 119 -1.91 -15.48 6.79
C SER A 119 -0.35 -15.47 6.93
N GLU A 120 0.48 -15.92 5.98
CA GLU A 120 1.82 -16.48 6.25
C GLU A 120 2.98 -15.78 5.54
N SER A 121 2.74 -14.75 4.73
CA SER A 121 3.85 -13.96 4.16
C SER A 121 3.60 -12.47 4.31
N PRO A 122 4.05 -11.88 5.42
CA PRO A 122 4.03 -10.44 5.54
C PRO A 122 5.04 -9.84 4.58
N TYR A 123 4.70 -8.66 4.11
CA TYR A 123 5.52 -7.79 3.30
C TYR A 123 5.72 -6.47 4.05
N LEU A 124 6.79 -5.75 3.75
CA LEU A 124 7.04 -4.42 4.27
C LEU A 124 7.23 -3.44 3.12
N LEU A 125 6.72 -2.24 3.29
CA LEU A 125 6.98 -1.12 2.38
C LEU A 125 8.01 -0.20 3.03
N ALA A 126 9.06 0.16 2.29
CA ALA A 126 10.14 1.00 2.80
C ALA A 126 10.56 2.06 1.78
N GLY A 127 11.02 3.19 2.31
CA GLY A 127 11.65 4.27 1.58
C GLY A 127 13.14 4.23 1.90
N PHE A 128 13.98 4.01 0.91
CA PHE A 128 15.43 3.94 1.10
C PHE A 128 16.13 4.64 -0.06
N LEU A 129 17.03 5.56 0.27
CA LEU A 129 17.78 6.38 -0.71
C LEU A 129 16.88 7.05 -1.76
N GLY A 130 15.74 7.58 -1.34
CA GLY A 130 14.80 8.28 -2.22
C GLY A 130 14.03 7.38 -3.18
N LYS A 131 13.99 6.06 -2.94
CA LYS A 131 13.26 5.07 -3.74
C LYS A 131 12.36 4.19 -2.89
N LEU A 132 11.30 3.69 -3.52
CA LEU A 132 10.41 2.70 -2.94
C LEU A 132 11.02 1.31 -2.99
N HIS A 133 10.86 0.59 -1.88
CA HIS A 133 11.29 -0.78 -1.72
C HIS A 133 10.17 -1.61 -1.11
N VAL A 134 10.07 -2.86 -1.54
CA VAL A 134 9.21 -3.87 -0.92
C VAL A 134 10.11 -4.99 -0.42
N VAL A 135 9.93 -5.35 0.84
CA VAL A 135 10.55 -6.54 1.44
C VAL A 135 9.49 -7.62 1.50
N THR A 136 9.75 -8.78 0.90
CA THR A 136 8.80 -9.89 0.82
C THR A 136 9.55 -11.21 0.73
N LYS A 137 8.83 -12.33 0.72
CA LYS A 137 9.40 -13.66 0.42
C LYS A 137 9.37 -13.94 -1.08
N ASP A 138 10.46 -14.44 -1.63
CA ASP A 138 10.55 -14.92 -3.01
C ASP A 138 10.11 -16.38 -3.17
N ASP A 139 10.29 -16.93 -4.37
CA ASP A 139 9.90 -18.31 -4.72
C ASP A 139 10.62 -19.39 -3.91
N GLU A 140 11.79 -19.07 -3.39
CA GLU A 140 12.62 -19.96 -2.57
C GLU A 140 12.41 -19.72 -1.07
N ASN A 141 11.37 -18.96 -0.70
CA ASN A 141 11.06 -18.54 0.68
C ASN A 141 12.20 -17.72 1.33
N CYS A 142 13.10 -17.16 0.52
CA CYS A 142 14.12 -16.22 0.96
C CYS A 142 13.51 -14.82 1.09
N VAL A 143 14.03 -14.03 2.02
CA VAL A 143 13.63 -12.63 2.14
C VAL A 143 14.32 -11.84 1.02
N ALA A 144 13.52 -11.33 0.09
CA ALA A 144 13.96 -10.53 -1.04
C ALA A 144 13.61 -9.04 -0.83
N ILE A 145 14.51 -8.18 -1.31
CA ILE A 145 14.32 -6.73 -1.37
C ILE A 145 14.13 -6.33 -2.83
N LEU A 146 12.92 -5.88 -3.15
CA LEU A 146 12.60 -5.30 -4.45
C LEU A 146 12.71 -3.79 -4.38
N GLN A 147 13.30 -3.18 -5.39
CA GLN A 147 13.39 -1.73 -5.57
C GLN A 147 12.58 -1.33 -6.81
N ALA A 148 11.73 -0.32 -6.69
CA ALA A 148 11.02 0.25 -7.83
C ALA A 148 11.87 1.28 -8.57
N ASP A 149 11.80 1.24 -9.90
CA ASP A 149 12.32 2.26 -10.80
C ASP A 149 11.18 3.12 -11.36
N LEU A 150 10.78 4.14 -10.59
CA LEU A 150 9.71 5.08 -10.94
C LEU A 150 9.99 5.89 -12.23
N GLN A 151 11.24 5.95 -12.72
CA GLN A 151 11.56 6.68 -13.94
C GLN A 151 11.09 5.94 -15.19
N LYS A 152 11.14 4.61 -15.20
CA LYS A 152 10.68 3.78 -16.33
C LYS A 152 9.19 3.97 -16.60
N GLN A 153 8.40 4.21 -15.56
CA GLN A 153 6.96 4.42 -15.67
C GLN A 153 6.60 5.75 -16.37
N LYS A 154 7.38 6.81 -16.17
CA LYS A 154 7.18 8.08 -16.88
C LYS A 154 7.40 7.95 -18.38
N GLN A 155 8.18 6.96 -18.80
CA GLN A 155 8.48 6.67 -20.22
C GLN A 155 7.46 5.73 -20.86
N SER A 156 6.78 4.88 -20.08
CA SER A 156 5.73 3.96 -20.56
C SER A 156 4.33 4.58 -20.61
N SER A 157 4.14 5.80 -20.11
CA SER A 157 2.89 6.54 -20.28
C SER A 157 2.67 6.82 -21.78
N PRO A 158 1.55 6.39 -22.39
CA PRO A 158 1.34 6.57 -23.82
C PRO A 158 1.28 8.06 -24.12
N SER A 159 2.29 8.54 -24.85
CA SER A 159 2.21 9.83 -25.52
C SER A 159 0.99 9.76 -26.43
N THR A 160 0.00 10.63 -26.22
CA THR A 160 -1.16 10.76 -27.10
C THR A 160 -0.69 11.22 -28.48
N SER A 161 -0.26 10.28 -29.32
CA SER A 161 0.07 10.54 -30.71
C SER A 161 -1.18 10.35 -31.55
N SER A 162 -1.62 11.46 -32.14
CA SER A 162 -2.51 11.60 -33.29
C SER A 162 -2.87 10.31 -34.04
N ALA A 163 -4.18 10.08 -34.18
CA ALA A 163 -4.77 8.99 -34.96
C ALA A 163 -4.21 8.92 -36.40
N PRO A 164 -3.79 7.73 -36.90
CA PRO A 164 -3.56 7.53 -38.32
C PRO A 164 -4.88 7.18 -39.05
N PRO A 165 -4.96 7.36 -40.38
CA PRO A 165 -6.16 7.05 -41.14
C PRO A 165 -6.37 5.53 -41.25
N ALA A 166 -7.65 5.16 -41.40
CA ALA A 166 -8.13 3.81 -41.55
C ALA A 166 -7.52 3.10 -42.77
N ASP A 167 -6.82 1.99 -42.54
CA ASP A 167 -6.91 0.74 -43.31
C ASP A 167 -5.76 -0.21 -42.92
N TYR A 168 -5.83 -0.83 -41.73
CA TYR A 168 -5.02 -2.02 -41.44
C TYR A 168 -5.80 -3.00 -40.56
N ARG A 169 -6.00 -4.21 -41.08
CA ARG A 169 -6.62 -5.36 -40.42
C ARG A 169 -5.53 -6.12 -39.64
N PRO A 170 -5.65 -6.36 -38.32
CA PRO A 170 -4.66 -7.17 -37.62
C PRO A 170 -5.02 -8.66 -37.70
N GLU A 171 -4.07 -9.45 -38.20
CA GLU A 171 -4.01 -10.89 -37.95
C GLU A 171 -3.28 -11.13 -36.62
N ASN A 172 -3.93 -11.91 -35.75
CA ASN A 172 -3.44 -12.53 -34.50
C ASN A 172 -2.90 -11.63 -33.35
N PRO A 173 -3.51 -11.71 -32.15
CA PRO A 173 -2.97 -11.07 -30.95
C PRO A 173 -1.85 -11.93 -30.36
N VAL A 174 -0.60 -11.55 -30.61
CA VAL A 174 0.54 -12.06 -29.84
C VAL A 174 0.57 -11.31 -28.50
N SER A 175 0.13 -12.00 -27.45
CA SER A 175 0.43 -11.82 -26.02
C SER A 175 1.02 -10.47 -25.59
N VAL A 176 0.16 -9.54 -25.15
CA VAL A 176 0.51 -8.25 -24.54
C VAL A 176 0.78 -8.38 -23.02
N VAL A 177 1.22 -9.54 -22.52
CA VAL A 177 1.15 -9.84 -21.06
C VAL A 177 2.46 -9.63 -20.30
N ASP A 178 3.62 -9.43 -20.95
CA ASP A 178 4.92 -9.61 -20.28
C ASP A 178 5.86 -8.38 -20.16
N GLU A 179 5.47 -7.18 -20.62
CA GLU A 179 6.38 -6.02 -20.55
C GLU A 179 6.21 -5.10 -19.33
N GLU A 180 5.09 -5.21 -18.59
CA GLU A 180 4.83 -4.33 -17.43
C GLU A 180 5.61 -4.70 -16.16
N THR A 181 6.27 -5.87 -16.13
CA THR A 181 7.07 -6.36 -15.00
C THR A 181 8.43 -5.67 -14.83
N ASN A 182 8.78 -4.68 -15.66
CA ASN A 182 10.13 -4.08 -15.72
C ASN A 182 10.40 -2.96 -14.67
N ILE A 183 9.41 -2.61 -13.83
CA ILE A 183 9.55 -1.55 -12.82
C ILE A 183 10.31 -2.05 -11.58
N TRP A 184 10.13 -3.31 -11.20
CA TRP A 184 10.72 -3.87 -9.99
C TRP A 184 12.02 -4.62 -10.30
N LYS A 185 13.05 -4.38 -9.49
CA LYS A 185 14.32 -5.11 -9.53
C LYS A 185 14.62 -5.68 -8.15
N ILE A 186 14.93 -6.97 -8.08
CA ILE A 186 15.48 -7.59 -6.87
C ILE A 186 16.92 -7.08 -6.70
N ILE A 187 17.21 -6.45 -5.57
CA ILE A 187 18.53 -5.88 -5.26
C ILE A 187 19.28 -6.69 -4.19
N ALA A 188 18.57 -7.50 -3.42
CA ALA A 188 19.13 -8.45 -2.47
C ALA A 188 18.13 -9.59 -2.23
N SER A 189 18.65 -10.79 -1.94
CA SER A 189 17.89 -11.91 -1.38
C SER A 189 18.73 -12.58 -0.31
N LYS A 190 18.09 -13.06 0.75
CA LYS A 190 18.75 -13.75 1.86
C LYS A 190 17.83 -14.79 2.47
N ASP A 191 18.37 -16.00 2.60
CA ASP A 191 17.76 -17.05 3.40
C ASP A 191 17.98 -16.75 4.90
N PHE A 192 16.89 -16.64 5.65
CA PHE A 192 16.90 -16.50 7.11
C PHE A 192 16.44 -17.79 7.81
N GLY A 193 16.34 -18.91 7.10
CA GLY A 193 15.89 -20.20 7.59
C GLY A 193 14.41 -20.14 8.01
N THR A 194 14.16 -20.50 9.26
CA THR A 194 12.80 -20.51 9.84
C THR A 194 12.33 -19.15 10.35
N ALA A 195 13.08 -18.07 10.09
CA ALA A 195 12.67 -16.75 10.52
C ALA A 195 11.48 -16.25 9.68
N GLU A 196 10.50 -15.67 10.36
CA GLU A 196 9.38 -15.01 9.70
C GLU A 196 9.64 -13.51 9.66
N LEU A 197 9.34 -12.90 8.51
CA LEU A 197 9.13 -11.46 8.50
C LEU A 197 7.91 -11.21 9.38
N VAL A 198 7.93 -10.21 10.24
CA VAL A 198 6.77 -9.82 11.04
C VAL A 198 6.77 -8.30 11.15
N SER A 199 5.59 -7.70 11.10
CA SER A 199 5.43 -6.28 11.44
C SER A 199 5.26 -6.13 12.96
N CYS A 200 4.68 -5.02 13.41
CA CYS A 200 4.27 -4.85 14.81
C CYS A 200 3.16 -5.87 15.16
N GLN A 201 3.51 -6.87 15.97
CA GLN A 201 2.57 -7.80 16.57
C GLN A 201 2.41 -7.47 18.06
N VAL A 202 1.18 -7.32 18.53
CA VAL A 202 0.90 -7.28 19.97
C VAL A 202 0.91 -8.72 20.46
N LEU A 203 1.94 -9.07 21.24
CA LEU A 203 2.03 -10.37 21.89
C LEU A 203 1.28 -10.30 23.23
N ALA A 204 0.31 -11.20 23.43
CA ALA A 204 -0.25 -11.42 24.76
C ALA A 204 0.82 -12.13 25.60
N VAL A 205 1.18 -11.52 26.74
CA VAL A 205 2.01 -12.14 27.79
C VAL A 205 1.13 -12.46 28.99
#